data_AF-A0A6G7WVP3-F1
#
_entry.id   AF-A0A6G7WVP3-F1
#
_cell.length_a   1.000
_cell.length_b   1.000
_cell.length_c   1.000
_cell.angle_alpha   90.00
_cell.angle_beta   90.00
_cell.angle_gamma   90.00
#
_symmetry.space_group_name_H-M   'P 1'
#
loop_
_entity.id
_entity.type
_entity.pdbx_description
1 polymer ?
#
loop_
_entity_poly.entity_id
_entity_poly.type
_entity_poly.pdbx_seq_one_letter_code
_entity_poly.pdbx_strand_id
1 'polypeptide(L)'
;MKRSLSVLLVLMLLSGCSQRKNLEIEFDTDTFEVHKVKNTCELVIRVNGKPVDELESKNNTLLSNGNVVHCSVVDMESVGEKTVIYELDGIQTEKTFQLVDTTAPSIHFDQDSISVEEGNEYFKLLDVIKVTDNYDKDFYVGLDGAFDIHQAGEYHVKILAKDSSNNEAEKSLVVNVKPKEKEVVTVIEKETVYVQGHGGQSSTSPVPAPSTQKPSQGAKPSNKDFLHSDGYNLNTAYSACLAYAKEVNAKGWGVSCTSIDSVDGYSLGMRATIQ
;
A
#
# COMPACT_ATOMS: atom_id res chain seq x y z
N MET A 1 -88.89 -36.53 31.17
CA MET A 1 -87.54 -35.97 31.18
C MET A 1 -87.14 -35.61 29.76
N LYS A 2 -86.87 -34.33 29.51
CA LYS A 2 -86.50 -33.71 28.22
C LYS A 2 -85.04 -34.03 27.85
N ARG A 3 -84.74 -34.41 26.60
CA ARG A 3 -83.44 -34.21 25.90
C ARG A 3 -83.70 -34.21 24.38
N SER A 4 -84.05 -33.06 23.81
CA SER A 4 -83.16 -32.09 23.15
C SER A 4 -82.42 -32.67 21.94
N LEU A 5 -82.97 -32.38 20.77
CA LEU A 5 -82.43 -32.61 19.44
C LEU A 5 -81.24 -31.67 19.20
N SER A 6 -80.02 -32.20 19.18
CA SER A 6 -78.83 -31.41 18.87
C SER A 6 -78.73 -31.16 17.35
N VAL A 7 -79.03 -29.93 16.96
CA VAL A 7 -78.71 -29.38 15.64
C VAL A 7 -77.18 -29.17 15.59
N LEU A 8 -76.50 -29.95 14.76
CA LEU A 8 -75.08 -29.81 14.49
C LEU A 8 -74.86 -28.62 13.55
N LEU A 9 -74.57 -27.46 14.12
CA LEU A 9 -74.17 -26.26 13.39
C LEU A 9 -72.73 -26.46 12.89
N VAL A 10 -72.60 -26.83 11.61
CA VAL A 10 -71.32 -26.89 10.91
C VAL A 10 -70.85 -25.45 10.67
N LEU A 11 -70.01 -24.96 11.57
CA LEU A 11 -69.34 -23.67 11.45
C LEU A 11 -68.19 -23.82 10.43
N MET A 12 -68.46 -23.48 9.16
CA MET A 12 -67.41 -23.32 8.15
C MET A 12 -66.51 -22.15 8.58
N LEU A 13 -65.39 -22.48 9.21
CA LEU A 13 -64.27 -21.55 9.37
C LEU A 13 -63.65 -21.34 7.99
N LEU A 14 -64.14 -20.32 7.27
CA LEU A 14 -63.42 -19.69 6.19
C LEU A 14 -62.18 -19.04 6.80
N SER A 15 -61.10 -19.81 6.95
CA SER A 15 -59.75 -19.28 7.07
C SER A 15 -59.42 -18.58 5.76
N GLY A 16 -59.89 -17.34 5.64
CA GLY A 16 -59.37 -16.42 4.65
C GLY A 16 -57.89 -16.25 4.95
N CYS A 17 -57.03 -16.81 4.10
CA CYS A 17 -55.66 -16.36 3.98
C CYS A 17 -55.74 -14.89 3.57
N SER A 18 -55.76 -13.97 4.55
CA SER A 18 -55.37 -12.59 4.30
C SER A 18 -53.91 -12.66 3.93
N GLN A 19 -53.63 -12.78 2.62
CA GLN A 19 -52.30 -12.49 2.08
C GLN A 19 -52.01 -11.06 2.51
N ARG A 20 -51.25 -10.88 3.59
CA ARG A 20 -50.62 -9.60 3.87
C ARG A 20 -49.82 -9.29 2.61
N LYS A 21 -50.19 -8.20 1.92
CA LYS A 21 -49.36 -7.64 0.86
C LYS A 21 -48.02 -7.33 1.51
N ASN A 22 -47.03 -8.18 1.28
CA ASN A 22 -45.67 -7.91 1.70
C ASN A 22 -44.95 -7.32 0.49
N LEU A 23 -44.20 -6.25 0.71
CA LEU A 23 -43.34 -5.70 -0.34
C LEU A 23 -42.08 -6.55 -0.40
N GLU A 24 -41.89 -7.23 -1.52
CA GLU A 24 -40.71 -8.05 -1.78
C GLU A 24 -39.72 -7.27 -2.65
N ILE A 25 -38.49 -7.11 -2.16
CA ILE A 25 -37.40 -6.43 -2.83
C ILE A 25 -36.24 -7.41 -2.99
N GLU A 26 -35.78 -7.55 -4.23
CA GLU A 26 -34.70 -8.45 -4.62
C GLU A 26 -33.52 -7.66 -5.17
N PHE A 27 -32.33 -8.01 -4.68
CA PHE A 27 -31.05 -7.56 -5.20
C PHE A 27 -30.40 -8.72 -5.98
N ASP A 28 -29.50 -8.41 -6.92
CA ASP A 28 -28.70 -9.46 -7.59
C ASP A 28 -27.65 -10.08 -6.65
N THR A 29 -27.21 -9.29 -5.68
CA THR A 29 -26.20 -9.64 -4.66
C THR A 29 -26.50 -8.86 -3.38
N ASP A 30 -25.96 -9.31 -2.24
CA ASP A 30 -26.00 -8.58 -0.97
C ASP A 30 -24.74 -7.74 -0.72
N THR A 31 -23.76 -7.82 -1.61
CA THR A 31 -22.46 -7.15 -1.48
C THR A 31 -22.15 -6.35 -2.75
N PHE A 32 -21.82 -5.07 -2.58
CA PHE A 32 -21.59 -4.13 -3.67
C PHE A 32 -20.30 -3.35 -3.47
N GLU A 33 -19.65 -3.03 -4.58
CA GLU A 33 -18.46 -2.19 -4.58
C GLU A 33 -18.84 -0.73 -4.32
N VAL A 34 -18.15 -0.09 -3.38
CA VAL A 34 -18.25 1.34 -3.11
C VAL A 34 -17.93 2.17 -4.37
N HIS A 35 -18.60 3.31 -4.53
CA HIS A 35 -18.49 4.20 -5.69
C HIS A 35 -18.88 3.60 -7.07
N LYS A 36 -19.28 2.33 -7.16
CA LYS A 36 -19.85 1.75 -8.40
C LYS A 36 -21.38 1.85 -8.47
N VAL A 37 -22.04 1.96 -7.33
CA VAL A 37 -23.50 2.15 -7.22
C VAL A 37 -23.78 3.55 -6.70
N LYS A 38 -24.69 4.30 -7.36
CA LYS A 38 -24.93 5.71 -7.03
C LYS A 38 -25.97 5.90 -5.93
N ASN A 39 -26.94 5.00 -5.83
CA ASN A 39 -28.03 5.09 -4.85
C ASN A 39 -28.65 3.71 -4.60
N THR A 40 -29.52 3.64 -3.60
CA THR A 40 -30.14 2.40 -3.13
C THR A 40 -31.19 1.81 -4.07
N CYS A 41 -31.75 2.59 -5.01
CA CYS A 41 -32.67 2.05 -6.02
C CYS A 41 -31.93 1.23 -7.09
N GLU A 42 -30.67 1.57 -7.39
CA GLU A 42 -29.84 0.84 -8.35
C GLU A 42 -29.50 -0.58 -7.88
N LEU A 43 -29.67 -0.87 -6.58
CA LEU A 43 -29.48 -2.21 -5.99
C LEU A 43 -30.62 -3.17 -6.35
N VAL A 44 -31.80 -2.64 -6.69
CA VAL A 44 -33.02 -3.42 -6.86
C VAL A 44 -33.11 -3.97 -8.28
N ILE A 45 -33.19 -5.29 -8.42
CA ILE A 45 -33.46 -5.96 -9.69
C ILE A 45 -34.92 -6.32 -9.88
N ARG A 46 -35.64 -6.59 -8.77
CA ARG A 46 -37.06 -6.95 -8.81
C ARG A 46 -37.85 -6.39 -7.63
N VAL A 47 -39.11 -6.08 -7.90
CA VAL A 47 -40.14 -5.72 -6.92
C VAL A 47 -41.30 -6.69 -7.08
N ASN A 48 -41.68 -7.40 -6.01
CA ASN A 48 -42.74 -8.41 -6.03
C ASN A 48 -42.57 -9.44 -7.19
N GLY A 49 -41.33 -9.88 -7.40
CA GLY A 49 -40.92 -10.81 -8.47
C GLY A 49 -40.89 -10.23 -9.89
N LYS A 50 -41.30 -8.97 -10.10
CA LYS A 50 -41.26 -8.29 -11.40
C LYS A 50 -39.98 -7.47 -11.57
N PRO A 51 -39.37 -7.42 -12.77
CA PRO A 51 -38.20 -6.60 -13.01
C PRO A 51 -38.48 -5.12 -12.73
N VAL A 52 -37.43 -4.36 -12.44
CA VAL A 52 -37.48 -2.89 -12.47
C VAL A 52 -37.57 -2.43 -13.93
N ASP A 53 -38.52 -1.55 -14.23
CA ASP A 53 -38.75 -1.01 -15.57
C ASP A 53 -37.84 0.20 -15.84
N GLU A 54 -37.73 1.10 -14.86
CA GLU A 54 -37.00 2.35 -14.98
C GLU A 54 -36.45 2.80 -13.61
N LEU A 55 -35.27 3.43 -13.63
CA LEU A 55 -34.61 4.00 -12.46
C LEU A 55 -34.63 5.53 -12.56
N GLU A 56 -35.26 6.20 -11.59
CA GLU A 56 -35.21 7.65 -11.46
C GLU A 56 -34.21 8.05 -10.37
N SER A 57 -32.91 7.91 -10.68
CA SER A 57 -31.81 8.14 -9.73
C SER A 57 -31.76 9.54 -9.08
N LYS A 58 -32.46 10.55 -9.64
CA LYS A 58 -32.50 11.90 -9.06
C LYS A 58 -33.47 12.03 -7.88
N ASN A 59 -34.48 11.17 -7.81
CA ASN A 59 -35.56 11.25 -6.83
C ASN A 59 -35.51 10.10 -5.81
N ASN A 60 -34.51 9.21 -5.90
CA ASN A 60 -34.45 7.95 -5.16
C ASN A 60 -35.74 7.15 -5.30
N THR A 61 -36.21 7.05 -6.55
CA THR A 61 -37.37 6.26 -6.92
C THR A 61 -37.04 5.30 -8.06
N LEU A 62 -37.75 4.19 -8.10
CA LEU A 62 -37.76 3.28 -9.23
C LEU A 62 -39.18 2.95 -9.64
N LEU A 63 -39.38 2.57 -10.89
CA LEU A 63 -40.66 2.12 -11.41
C LEU A 63 -40.61 0.61 -11.63
N SER A 64 -41.64 -0.10 -11.13
CA SER A 64 -41.84 -1.51 -11.44
C SER A 64 -43.32 -1.81 -11.65
N ASN A 65 -43.64 -2.32 -12.84
CA ASN A 65 -44.98 -2.61 -13.31
C ASN A 65 -45.93 -1.41 -13.14
N GLY A 66 -45.44 -0.21 -13.48
CA GLY A 66 -46.19 1.05 -13.38
C GLY A 66 -46.38 1.61 -11.97
N ASN A 67 -45.78 1.00 -10.95
CA ASN A 67 -45.83 1.50 -9.57
C ASN A 67 -44.50 2.15 -9.21
N VAL A 68 -44.56 3.23 -8.42
CA VAL A 68 -43.39 3.96 -7.94
C VAL A 68 -42.99 3.38 -6.59
N VAL A 69 -41.73 2.95 -6.48
CA VAL A 69 -41.12 2.54 -5.21
C VAL A 69 -40.16 3.63 -4.78
N HIS A 70 -40.30 4.08 -3.53
CA HIS A 70 -39.38 5.02 -2.90
C HIS A 70 -38.27 4.25 -2.18
N CYS A 71 -37.02 4.63 -2.42
CA CYS A 71 -35.85 4.07 -1.75
C CYS A 71 -35.30 5.12 -0.77
N SER A 72 -35.10 4.73 0.50
CA SER A 72 -34.51 5.65 1.46
C SER A 72 -33.08 6.03 1.08
N VAL A 73 -32.69 7.28 1.40
CA VAL A 73 -31.31 7.73 1.26
C VAL A 73 -30.44 7.05 2.31
N VAL A 74 -29.35 6.44 1.87
CA VAL A 74 -28.34 5.79 2.71
C VAL A 74 -26.97 6.31 2.30
N ASP A 75 -26.02 6.34 3.22
CA ASP A 75 -24.63 6.67 2.93
C ASP A 75 -23.99 5.59 2.05
N MET A 76 -23.77 5.93 0.77
CA MET A 76 -23.16 5.08 -0.25
C MET A 76 -21.66 5.30 -0.41
N GLU A 77 -21.07 6.21 0.37
CA GLU A 77 -19.66 6.63 0.24
C GLU A 77 -18.74 5.94 1.24
N SER A 78 -19.28 5.22 2.23
CA SER A 78 -18.48 4.50 3.23
C SER A 78 -18.74 3.00 3.20
N VAL A 79 -17.67 2.21 3.30
CA VAL A 79 -17.76 0.74 3.40
C VAL A 79 -18.44 0.29 4.71
N GLY A 80 -18.99 -0.92 4.71
CA GLY A 80 -19.63 -1.55 5.86
C GLY A 80 -21.08 -1.97 5.59
N GLU A 81 -21.75 -2.46 6.63
CA GLU A 81 -23.16 -2.86 6.57
C GLU A 81 -24.07 -1.64 6.48
N LYS A 82 -25.02 -1.72 5.56
CA LYS A 82 -26.00 -0.70 5.25
C LYS A 82 -27.40 -1.27 5.41
N THR A 83 -28.31 -0.43 5.90
CA THR A 83 -29.74 -0.74 6.01
C THR A 83 -30.52 0.29 5.20
N VAL A 84 -31.43 -0.18 4.35
CA VAL A 84 -32.28 0.63 3.48
C VAL A 84 -33.74 0.23 3.66
N ILE A 85 -34.63 1.21 3.60
CA ILE A 85 -36.08 1.01 3.60
C ILE A 85 -36.60 1.32 2.20
N TYR A 86 -37.40 0.39 1.67
CA TYR A 86 -38.18 0.59 0.44
C TYR A 86 -39.65 0.74 0.77
N GLU A 87 -40.34 1.64 0.09
CA GLU A 87 -41.77 1.90 0.29
C GLU A 87 -42.54 1.84 -1.03
N LEU A 88 -43.67 1.15 -1.02
CA LEU A 88 -44.65 1.12 -2.10
C LEU A 88 -46.06 1.19 -1.50
N ASP A 89 -46.85 2.20 -1.89
CA ASP A 89 -48.22 2.41 -1.42
C ASP A 89 -48.37 2.39 0.12
N GLY A 90 -47.39 2.94 0.84
CA GLY A 90 -47.35 2.96 2.31
C GLY A 90 -46.96 1.63 2.97
N ILE A 91 -46.63 0.60 2.19
CA ILE A 91 -46.05 -0.66 2.69
C ILE A 91 -44.54 -0.53 2.63
N GLN A 92 -43.87 -0.75 3.76
CA GLN A 92 -42.42 -0.67 3.87
C GLN A 92 -41.79 -2.06 4.05
N THR A 93 -40.60 -2.22 3.51
CA THR A 93 -39.73 -3.37 3.77
C THR A 93 -38.30 -2.90 3.97
N GLU A 94 -37.60 -3.53 4.90
CA GLU A 94 -36.20 -3.24 5.21
C GLU A 94 -35.29 -4.28 4.56
N LYS A 95 -34.16 -3.83 4.04
CA LYS A 95 -33.11 -4.68 3.48
C LYS A 95 -31.75 -4.24 4.00
N THR A 96 -30.87 -5.21 4.20
CA THR A 96 -29.46 -4.97 4.48
C THR A 96 -28.60 -5.37 3.30
N PHE A 97 -27.44 -4.70 3.15
CA PHE A 97 -26.42 -5.01 2.17
C PHE A 97 -25.04 -4.53 2.67
N GLN A 98 -23.97 -5.07 2.10
CA GLN A 98 -22.59 -4.68 2.37
C GLN A 98 -22.08 -3.76 1.27
N LEU A 99 -21.50 -2.63 1.64
CA LEU A 99 -20.55 -1.92 0.78
C LEU A 99 -19.14 -2.37 1.13
N VAL A 100 -18.42 -2.83 0.13
CA VAL A 100 -17.02 -3.26 0.25
C VAL A 100 -16.18 -2.51 -0.76
N ASP A 101 -14.88 -2.51 -0.50
CA ASP A 101 -13.89 -2.03 -1.45
C ASP A 101 -12.97 -3.21 -1.81
N THR A 102 -13.08 -3.65 -3.05
CA THR A 102 -12.41 -4.85 -3.58
C THR A 102 -11.43 -4.51 -4.71
N THR A 103 -11.32 -3.22 -5.04
CA THR A 103 -10.47 -2.76 -6.11
C THR A 103 -9.09 -2.46 -5.53
N ALA A 104 -8.05 -3.00 -6.15
CA ALA A 104 -6.68 -2.75 -5.71
C ALA A 104 -6.18 -1.36 -6.13
N PRO A 105 -5.23 -0.77 -5.38
CA PRO A 105 -4.56 0.45 -5.77
C PRO A 105 -3.89 0.36 -7.14
N SER A 106 -3.73 1.50 -7.80
CA SER A 106 -3.01 1.63 -9.06
C SER A 106 -1.70 2.40 -8.87
N ILE A 107 -0.59 1.80 -9.31
CA ILE A 107 0.76 2.36 -9.21
C ILE A 107 1.17 3.01 -10.54
N HIS A 108 1.50 4.28 -10.47
CA HIS A 108 1.87 5.14 -11.59
C HIS A 108 3.25 5.76 -11.40
N PHE A 109 4.02 5.82 -12.49
CA PHE A 109 5.27 6.56 -12.61
C PHE A 109 5.47 6.89 -14.09
N ASP A 110 6.18 7.97 -14.39
CA ASP A 110 6.26 8.51 -15.75
C ASP A 110 7.06 7.62 -16.72
N GLN A 111 7.99 6.82 -16.20
CA GLN A 111 8.87 5.95 -16.98
C GLN A 111 9.11 4.62 -16.25
N ASP A 112 9.15 3.51 -16.99
CA ASP A 112 9.48 2.18 -16.45
C ASP A 112 10.96 2.02 -16.06
N SER A 113 11.77 3.02 -16.37
CA SER A 113 13.16 3.12 -15.93
C SER A 113 13.53 4.55 -15.58
N ILE A 114 14.33 4.72 -14.52
CA ILE A 114 14.83 6.01 -14.05
C ILE A 114 16.35 5.99 -14.16
N SER A 115 16.93 7.11 -14.58
CA SER A 115 18.38 7.31 -14.58
C SER A 115 18.75 8.36 -13.55
N VAL A 116 19.73 8.06 -12.71
CA VAL A 116 20.24 8.96 -11.68
C VAL A 116 21.77 8.93 -11.66
N GLU A 117 22.41 10.06 -11.39
CA GLU A 117 23.88 10.11 -11.22
C GLU A 117 24.30 9.51 -9.87
N GLU A 118 25.41 8.78 -9.89
CA GLU A 118 26.06 8.23 -8.70
C GLU A 118 26.33 9.32 -7.65
N GLY A 119 25.88 9.07 -6.42
CA GLY A 119 26.04 9.97 -5.28
C GLY A 119 25.05 11.14 -5.25
N ASN A 120 23.99 11.12 -6.07
CA ASN A 120 22.92 12.11 -5.96
C ASN A 120 22.04 11.88 -4.72
N GLU A 121 22.44 12.49 -3.60
CA GLU A 121 21.71 12.41 -2.31
C GLU A 121 20.31 13.05 -2.32
N TYR A 122 19.98 13.84 -3.35
CA TYR A 122 18.65 14.45 -3.50
C TYR A 122 17.63 13.52 -4.16
N PHE A 123 18.08 12.43 -4.79
CA PHE A 123 17.19 11.50 -5.44
C PHE A 123 16.39 10.68 -4.41
N LYS A 124 15.06 10.74 -4.52
CA LYS A 124 14.13 9.95 -3.70
C LYS A 124 13.21 9.17 -4.61
N LEU A 125 13.30 7.85 -4.55
CA LEU A 125 12.49 6.97 -5.41
C LEU A 125 10.98 7.15 -5.17
N LEU A 126 10.56 7.41 -3.94
CA LEU A 126 9.14 7.62 -3.62
C LEU A 126 8.56 8.90 -4.22
N ASP A 127 9.38 9.92 -4.50
CA ASP A 127 8.90 11.20 -5.04
C ASP A 127 8.39 11.07 -6.50
N VAL A 128 8.78 10.00 -7.20
CA VAL A 128 8.38 9.74 -8.59
C VAL A 128 7.25 8.71 -8.72
N ILE A 129 6.84 8.10 -7.61
CA ILE A 129 5.78 7.10 -7.54
C ILE A 129 4.49 7.79 -7.12
N LYS A 130 3.42 7.55 -7.87
CA LYS A 130 2.06 8.00 -7.55
C LYS A 130 1.17 6.77 -7.38
N VAL A 131 0.41 6.72 -6.29
CA VAL A 131 -0.56 5.66 -6.04
C VAL A 131 -1.93 6.29 -5.93
N THR A 132 -2.92 5.65 -6.55
CA THR A 132 -4.33 6.08 -6.54
C THR A 132 -5.23 4.88 -6.34
N ASP A 133 -6.42 5.10 -5.82
CA ASP A 133 -7.43 4.07 -5.61
C ASP A 133 -8.84 4.65 -5.81
N ASN A 134 -9.86 3.80 -5.91
CA ASN A 134 -11.26 4.20 -6.02
C ASN A 134 -11.84 4.71 -4.70
N TYR A 135 -11.40 4.19 -3.56
CA TYR A 135 -11.98 4.48 -2.25
C TYR A 135 -10.99 5.19 -1.33
N ASP A 136 -9.79 4.65 -1.22
CA ASP A 136 -8.79 5.15 -0.29
C ASP A 136 -8.03 6.38 -0.82
N LYS A 137 -7.63 7.25 0.11
CA LYS A 137 -6.75 8.40 -0.17
C LYS A 137 -5.34 8.22 0.39
N ASP A 138 -5.23 7.40 1.41
CA ASP A 138 -3.98 7.07 2.08
C ASP A 138 -3.66 5.59 1.80
N PHE A 139 -2.41 5.32 1.47
CA PHE A 139 -1.95 3.99 1.07
C PHE A 139 -0.70 3.60 1.83
N TYR A 140 -0.54 2.31 2.06
CA TYR A 140 0.76 1.76 2.32
C TYR A 140 1.52 1.62 0.99
N VAL A 141 2.75 2.14 0.94
CA VAL A 141 3.66 1.95 -0.19
C VAL A 141 4.98 1.37 0.33
N GLY A 142 5.26 0.13 -0.06
CA GLY A 142 6.49 -0.59 0.22
C GLY A 142 7.39 -0.65 -1.00
N LEU A 143 8.69 -0.77 -0.76
CA LEU A 143 9.69 -1.05 -1.78
C LEU A 143 10.40 -2.35 -1.41
N ASP A 144 10.41 -3.30 -2.34
CA ASP A 144 11.17 -4.53 -2.26
C ASP A 144 12.30 -4.49 -3.31
N GLY A 145 13.50 -4.92 -2.92
CA GLY A 145 14.74 -4.73 -3.68
C GLY A 145 15.54 -3.50 -3.24
N ALA A 146 16.86 -3.66 -3.19
CA ALA A 146 17.79 -2.61 -2.80
C ALA A 146 18.49 -2.02 -4.02
N PHE A 147 18.73 -0.71 -3.99
CA PHE A 147 19.67 -0.05 -4.89
C PHE A 147 20.66 0.79 -4.08
N ASP A 148 21.87 0.95 -4.59
CA ASP A 148 22.90 1.79 -3.99
C ASP A 148 23.14 3.00 -4.89
N ILE A 149 22.72 4.18 -4.43
CA ILE A 149 22.92 5.43 -5.18
C ILE A 149 24.40 5.77 -5.36
N HIS A 150 25.30 5.19 -4.55
CA HIS A 150 26.75 5.42 -4.63
C HIS A 150 27.49 4.34 -5.42
N GLN A 151 26.77 3.43 -6.08
CA GLN A 151 27.36 2.43 -6.95
C GLN A 151 26.66 2.46 -8.30
N ALA A 152 27.43 2.68 -9.36
CA ALA A 152 26.89 2.60 -10.71
C ALA A 152 26.40 1.18 -11.01
N GLY A 153 25.21 1.07 -11.60
CA GLY A 153 24.56 -0.21 -11.85
C GLY A 153 23.10 -0.08 -12.26
N GLU A 154 22.54 -1.21 -12.70
CA GLU A 154 21.10 -1.37 -12.95
C GLU A 154 20.49 -2.12 -11.76
N TYR A 155 19.42 -1.58 -11.20
CA TYR A 155 18.74 -2.13 -10.04
C TYR A 155 17.26 -2.32 -10.34
N HIS A 156 16.74 -3.51 -10.05
CA HIS A 156 15.31 -3.79 -10.15
C HIS A 156 14.66 -3.62 -8.78
N VAL A 157 13.74 -2.67 -8.69
CA VAL A 157 12.95 -2.41 -7.50
C VAL A 157 11.50 -2.79 -7.78
N LYS A 158 10.88 -3.49 -6.85
CA LYS A 158 9.44 -3.79 -6.86
C LYS A 158 8.73 -2.83 -5.91
N ILE A 159 7.73 -2.12 -6.42
CA ILE A 159 6.82 -1.30 -5.63
C ILE A 159 5.63 -2.16 -5.24
N LEU A 160 5.26 -2.15 -3.96
CA LEU A 160 4.05 -2.73 -3.41
C LEU A 160 3.14 -1.60 -2.91
N ALA A 161 1.86 -1.62 -3.26
CA ALA A 161 0.86 -0.72 -2.73
C ALA A 161 -0.28 -1.52 -2.10
N LYS A 162 -0.78 -1.05 -0.96
CA LYS A 162 -1.89 -1.67 -0.22
C LYS A 162 -2.84 -0.62 0.35
N ASP A 163 -4.13 -0.85 0.21
CA ASP A 163 -5.20 0.02 0.72
C ASP A 163 -5.68 -0.38 2.14
N SER A 164 -6.70 0.30 2.66
CA SER A 164 -7.26 0.01 3.99
C SER A 164 -8.10 -1.28 4.04
N SER A 165 -8.62 -1.69 2.89
CA SER A 165 -9.40 -2.92 2.68
C SER A 165 -8.52 -4.16 2.49
N ASN A 166 -7.19 -3.97 2.44
CA ASN A 166 -6.15 -4.96 2.18
C ASN A 166 -6.08 -5.46 0.73
N ASN A 167 -6.59 -4.72 -0.25
CA ASN A 167 -6.29 -5.02 -1.65
C ASN A 167 -4.86 -4.56 -1.97
N GLU A 168 -4.16 -5.31 -2.83
CA GLU A 168 -2.73 -5.16 -3.07
C GLU A 168 -2.41 -5.03 -4.57
N ALA A 169 -1.41 -4.21 -4.89
CA ALA A 169 -0.87 -4.08 -6.24
C ALA A 169 0.66 -4.06 -6.22
N GLU A 170 1.27 -4.64 -7.24
CA GLU A 170 2.72 -4.68 -7.41
C GLU A 170 3.13 -4.16 -8.79
N LYS A 171 4.24 -3.41 -8.86
CA LYS A 171 4.83 -2.99 -10.13
C LYS A 171 6.35 -2.88 -10.04
N SER A 172 7.06 -3.33 -11.08
CA SER A 172 8.52 -3.26 -11.14
C SER A 172 9.00 -1.96 -11.79
N LEU A 173 10.13 -1.44 -11.31
CA LEU A 173 10.79 -0.24 -11.79
C LEU A 173 12.30 -0.47 -11.86
N VAL A 174 12.92 -0.03 -12.95
CA VAL A 174 14.38 -0.14 -13.13
C VAL A 174 15.05 1.17 -12.73
N VAL A 175 16.02 1.14 -11.81
CA VAL A 175 16.83 2.29 -11.42
C VAL A 175 18.23 2.11 -11.98
N ASN A 176 18.65 3.02 -12.87
CA ASN A 176 19.97 3.05 -13.47
C ASN A 176 20.82 4.13 -12.80
N VAL A 177 21.79 3.72 -12.00
CA VAL A 177 22.78 4.62 -11.40
C VAL A 177 23.94 4.77 -12.37
N LYS A 178 24.11 5.97 -12.90
CA LYS A 178 25.15 6.31 -13.88
C LYS A 178 26.43 6.75 -13.16
N PRO A 179 27.62 6.30 -13.62
CA PRO A 179 28.88 6.74 -13.03
C PRO A 179 29.00 8.25 -13.04
N LYS A 180 29.53 8.83 -11.96
CA LYS A 180 29.88 10.24 -11.94
C LYS A 180 31.07 10.49 -12.86
N GLU A 181 30.97 11.48 -13.75
CA GLU A 181 32.10 11.87 -14.60
C GLU A 181 33.26 12.36 -13.74
N LYS A 182 34.46 11.77 -13.92
CA LYS A 182 35.66 12.21 -13.22
C LYS A 182 36.25 13.40 -13.97
N GLU A 183 36.35 14.56 -13.31
CA GLU A 183 37.15 15.66 -13.84
C GLU A 183 38.63 15.26 -13.87
N VAL A 184 39.19 15.17 -15.08
CA VAL A 184 40.63 14.96 -15.26
C VAL A 184 41.32 16.31 -15.12
N VAL A 185 41.84 16.62 -13.93
CA VAL A 185 42.73 17.76 -13.74
C VAL A 185 44.11 17.38 -14.26
N THR A 186 44.42 17.76 -15.50
CA THR A 186 45.77 17.61 -16.07
C THR A 186 46.71 18.61 -15.39
N VAL A 187 47.47 18.15 -14.39
CA VAL A 187 48.55 18.96 -13.80
C VAL A 187 49.69 19.03 -14.82
N ILE A 188 49.86 20.19 -15.45
CA ILE A 188 51.04 20.46 -16.28
C ILE A 188 52.20 20.73 -15.32
N GLU A 189 53.04 19.73 -15.08
CA GLU A 189 54.30 19.90 -14.34
C GLU A 189 55.18 20.94 -15.07
N LYS A 190 55.39 22.10 -14.45
CA LYS A 190 56.44 23.03 -14.86
C LYS A 190 57.77 22.54 -14.29
N GLU A 191 58.64 22.15 -15.21
CA GLU A 191 60.03 21.77 -15.00
C GLU A 191 60.78 22.83 -14.16
N THR A 192 61.27 22.45 -12.98
CA THR A 192 62.18 23.29 -12.18
C THR A 192 63.63 22.94 -12.49
N VAL A 193 64.37 23.91 -13.03
CA VAL A 193 65.82 23.88 -13.29
C VAL A 193 66.60 23.85 -11.96
N TYR A 194 67.53 22.91 -11.82
CA TYR A 194 68.43 22.79 -10.67
C TYR A 194 69.59 23.80 -10.73
N VAL A 195 69.90 24.45 -9.59
CA VAL A 195 71.20 25.09 -9.35
C VAL A 195 71.95 24.32 -8.26
N GLN A 196 73.18 23.92 -8.57
CA GLN A 196 74.08 23.12 -7.73
C GLN A 196 74.49 23.83 -6.43
N GLY A 197 74.52 23.05 -5.34
CA GLY A 197 75.26 23.33 -4.11
C GLY A 197 75.82 22.02 -3.54
N HIS A 198 77.14 21.99 -3.36
CA HIS A 198 78.00 20.85 -2.99
C HIS A 198 77.78 20.30 -1.57
N GLY A 199 78.03 18.99 -1.36
CA GLY A 199 78.40 18.45 -0.04
C GLY A 199 78.23 16.95 0.21
N GLY A 200 79.14 16.12 -0.30
CA GLY A 200 79.77 14.95 0.36
C GLY A 200 78.99 13.76 0.98
N GLN A 201 79.41 12.58 0.50
CA GLN A 201 79.62 11.27 1.16
C GLN A 201 78.62 10.11 0.97
N SER A 202 79.13 9.09 0.26
CA SER A 202 78.63 7.73 0.08
C SER A 202 78.84 6.82 1.29
N SER A 203 77.91 5.89 1.54
CA SER A 203 78.22 4.48 1.87
C SER A 203 77.04 3.50 1.63
N THR A 204 77.29 2.54 0.72
CA THR A 204 76.89 1.12 0.57
C THR A 204 75.66 0.47 1.28
N SER A 205 74.79 -0.12 0.42
CA SER A 205 73.88 -1.32 0.41
C SER A 205 73.69 -2.25 1.65
N PRO A 206 72.76 -3.25 1.63
CA PRO A 206 71.32 -3.31 1.25
C PRO A 206 70.40 -3.90 2.36
N VAL A 207 69.08 -3.66 2.21
CA VAL A 207 67.85 -4.31 2.76
C VAL A 207 67.97 -5.41 3.85
N PRO A 208 67.13 -5.30 4.90
CA PRO A 208 66.21 -6.39 5.25
C PRO A 208 64.76 -5.91 5.33
N ALA A 209 63.84 -6.71 4.78
CA ALA A 209 62.40 -6.47 4.85
C ALA A 209 61.86 -6.58 6.28
N PRO A 210 60.89 -5.74 6.70
CA PRO A 210 60.04 -6.05 7.84
C PRO A 210 58.59 -6.32 7.43
N SER A 211 58.05 -7.33 8.12
CA SER A 211 56.70 -7.90 8.06
C SER A 211 55.56 -6.90 8.15
N THR A 212 54.53 -7.10 7.32
CA THR A 212 53.19 -6.50 7.46
C THR A 212 52.53 -6.95 8.76
N GLN A 213 52.44 -6.04 9.74
CA GLN A 213 51.57 -6.20 10.90
C GLN A 213 50.11 -5.94 10.50
N LYS A 214 49.25 -6.92 10.76
CA LYS A 214 47.79 -6.84 10.62
C LYS A 214 47.22 -5.83 11.63
N PRO A 215 46.33 -4.89 11.25
CA PRO A 215 45.71 -3.97 12.19
C PRO A 215 44.86 -4.70 13.24
N SER A 216 45.07 -4.34 14.50
CA SER A 216 44.34 -4.84 15.67
C SER A 216 42.84 -4.55 15.57
N GLN A 217 42.00 -5.59 15.53
CA GLN A 217 40.54 -5.46 15.62
C GLN A 217 40.15 -4.97 17.02
N GLY A 218 39.56 -3.77 17.10
CA GLY A 218 38.85 -3.32 18.29
C GLY A 218 37.65 -4.23 18.60
N ALA A 219 37.12 -4.14 19.82
CA ALA A 219 36.01 -4.97 20.31
C ALA A 219 34.80 -4.98 19.33
N LYS A 220 34.16 -6.15 19.19
CA LYS A 220 33.02 -6.36 18.29
C LYS A 220 31.89 -5.36 18.61
N PRO A 221 31.46 -4.52 17.64
CA PRO A 221 30.32 -3.64 17.82
C PRO A 221 29.03 -4.42 18.11
N SER A 222 28.09 -3.81 18.84
CA SER A 222 26.76 -4.39 19.08
C SER A 222 25.79 -4.09 17.93
N ASN A 223 24.74 -4.89 17.78
CA ASN A 223 23.62 -4.55 16.90
C ASN A 223 23.02 -3.18 17.27
N LYS A 224 22.42 -2.51 16.29
CA LYS A 224 21.81 -1.19 16.48
C LYS A 224 20.50 -1.08 15.71
N ASP A 225 19.49 -0.51 16.37
CA ASP A 225 18.17 -0.27 15.78
C ASP A 225 17.98 1.22 15.51
N PHE A 226 17.30 1.53 14.40
CA PHE A 226 16.92 2.86 13.97
C PHE A 226 15.40 2.88 13.88
N LEU A 227 14.75 3.10 15.02
CA LEU A 227 13.31 2.93 15.18
C LEU A 227 12.55 4.21 14.86
N HIS A 228 11.32 4.06 14.37
CA HIS A 228 10.41 5.19 14.18
C HIS A 228 10.06 5.89 15.50
N SER A 229 10.03 5.14 16.61
CA SER A 229 9.86 5.68 17.96
C SER A 229 10.96 6.67 18.35
N ASP A 230 12.14 6.57 17.75
CA ASP A 230 13.31 7.39 18.07
C ASP A 230 13.41 8.62 17.14
N GLY A 231 12.34 8.92 16.39
CA GLY A 231 12.24 10.05 15.47
C GLY A 231 12.74 9.77 14.05
N TYR A 232 13.15 8.53 13.77
CA TYR A 232 13.39 8.11 12.40
C TYR A 232 12.07 7.90 11.66
N ASN A 233 12.11 7.97 10.34
CA ASN A 233 11.04 7.59 9.44
C ASN A 233 11.61 6.60 8.42
N LEU A 234 10.77 6.04 7.54
CA LEU A 234 11.17 4.97 6.62
C LEU A 234 12.49 5.26 5.87
N ASN A 235 12.65 6.49 5.37
CA ASN A 235 13.83 6.94 4.62
C ASN A 235 15.06 7.20 5.51
N THR A 236 14.85 7.76 6.69
CA THR A 236 15.95 8.11 7.61
C THR A 236 16.43 6.90 8.41
N ALA A 237 15.56 5.93 8.69
CA ALA A 237 15.93 4.66 9.34
C ALA A 237 16.85 3.82 8.42
N TYR A 238 16.50 3.71 7.13
CA TYR A 238 17.31 2.99 6.16
C TYR A 238 18.66 3.66 5.92
N SER A 239 18.68 4.96 5.64
CA SER A 239 19.92 5.70 5.42
C SER A 239 20.81 5.73 6.67
N ALA A 240 20.24 5.84 7.87
CA ALA A 240 21.00 5.73 9.13
C ALA A 240 21.59 4.33 9.35
N CYS A 241 20.87 3.27 8.97
CA CYS A 241 21.39 1.91 9.03
C CYS A 241 22.61 1.71 8.10
N LEU A 242 22.52 2.20 6.86
CA LEU A 242 23.63 2.13 5.91
C LEU A 242 24.85 2.95 6.36
N ALA A 243 24.63 4.15 6.91
CA ALA A 243 25.70 4.96 7.46
C ALA A 243 26.44 4.24 8.60
N TYR A 244 25.70 3.60 9.50
CA TYR A 244 26.29 2.79 10.58
C TYR A 244 27.00 1.54 10.05
N ALA A 245 26.43 0.84 9.06
CA ALA A 245 27.07 -0.29 8.41
C ALA A 245 28.41 0.09 7.79
N LYS A 246 28.50 1.26 7.14
CA LYS A 246 29.76 1.79 6.57
C LYS A 246 30.83 2.01 7.64
N GLU A 247 30.47 2.60 8.78
CA GLU A 247 31.41 2.82 9.89
C GLU A 247 31.93 1.51 10.49
N VAL A 248 31.08 0.49 10.58
CA VAL A 248 31.42 -0.79 11.18
C VAL A 248 32.19 -1.68 10.20
N ASN A 249 31.84 -1.66 8.92
CA ASN A 249 32.59 -2.31 7.84
C ASN A 249 34.03 -1.76 7.76
N ALA A 250 34.22 -0.45 7.95
CA ALA A 250 35.55 0.17 8.01
C ALA A 250 36.41 -0.33 9.20
N LYS A 251 35.76 -0.90 10.23
CA LYS A 251 36.42 -1.53 11.39
C LYS A 251 36.62 -3.05 11.21
N GLY A 252 36.26 -3.60 10.05
CA GLY A 252 36.48 -5.00 9.68
C GLY A 252 35.40 -5.97 10.15
N TRP A 253 34.18 -5.49 10.42
CA TRP A 253 33.03 -6.31 10.82
C TRP A 253 31.91 -6.18 9.78
N GLY A 254 31.31 -7.31 9.38
CA GLY A 254 30.18 -7.29 8.45
C GLY A 254 28.91 -6.80 9.13
N VAL A 255 28.07 -6.07 8.39
CA VAL A 255 26.77 -5.59 8.89
C VAL A 255 25.69 -5.83 7.85
N SER A 256 24.58 -6.42 8.28
CA SER A 256 23.34 -6.52 7.48
C SER A 256 22.28 -5.58 8.03
N CYS A 257 21.65 -4.80 7.16
CA CYS A 257 20.49 -3.97 7.48
C CYS A 257 19.20 -4.70 7.11
N THR A 258 18.34 -4.96 8.10
CA THR A 258 17.04 -5.65 7.90
C THR A 258 15.90 -4.82 8.46
N SER A 259 14.73 -4.86 7.83
CA SER A 259 13.53 -4.22 8.39
C SER A 259 13.15 -4.85 9.73
N ILE A 260 12.61 -4.03 10.62
CA ILE A 260 11.94 -4.46 11.84
C ILE A 260 10.46 -4.22 11.60
N ASP A 261 9.69 -5.29 11.44
CA ASP A 261 8.26 -5.17 11.14
C ASP A 261 7.40 -5.57 12.34
N SER A 262 6.23 -4.95 12.46
CA SER A 262 5.20 -5.36 13.42
C SER A 262 4.56 -6.68 13.00
N VAL A 263 3.76 -7.27 13.89
CA VAL A 263 2.97 -8.47 13.60
C VAL A 263 1.97 -8.27 12.45
N ASP A 264 1.59 -7.03 12.18
CA ASP A 264 0.68 -6.63 11.11
C ASP A 264 1.43 -6.19 9.83
N GLY A 265 2.76 -6.35 9.79
CA GLY A 265 3.60 -6.06 8.63
C GLY A 265 4.06 -4.59 8.51
N TYR A 266 3.69 -3.71 9.44
CA TYR A 266 4.18 -2.32 9.44
C TYR A 266 5.66 -2.22 9.79
N SER A 267 6.46 -1.52 8.99
CA SER A 267 7.86 -1.23 9.34
C SER A 267 7.93 -0.30 10.55
N LEU A 268 8.61 -0.77 11.60
CA LEU A 268 8.90 -0.09 12.85
C LEU A 268 10.29 0.57 12.82
N GLY A 269 11.10 0.29 11.80
CA GLY A 269 12.45 0.82 11.63
C GLY A 269 13.39 -0.20 10.99
N MET A 270 14.69 0.04 11.14
CA MET A 270 15.75 -0.81 10.57
C MET A 270 16.70 -1.33 11.65
N ARG A 271 17.15 -2.57 11.52
CA ARG A 271 18.16 -3.20 12.39
C ARG A 271 19.45 -3.43 11.63
N ALA A 272 20.54 -2.89 12.16
CA ALA A 272 21.90 -3.28 11.80
C ALA A 272 22.34 -4.48 12.66
N THR A 273 22.54 -5.63 12.01
CA THR A 273 23.03 -6.87 12.65
C THR A 273 24.49 -7.11 12.29
N ILE A 274 25.35 -7.21 13.31
CA ILE A 274 26.79 -7.44 13.14
C ILE A 274 27.06 -8.93 12.92
N GLN A 275 27.72 -9.26 11.81
CA GLN A 275 28.14 -10.61 11.44
C GLN A 275 29.54 -10.90 11.98
#